data_AF-A0A8D5UIM2-F1
#
_entry.id   AF-A0A8D5UIM2-F1
#
_cell.length_a   1.000
_cell.length_b   1.000
_cell.length_c   1.000
_cell.angle_alpha   90.00
_cell.angle_beta   90.00
_cell.angle_gamma   90.00
#
_symmetry.space_group_name_H-M   'P 1'
#
loop_
_entity.id
_entity.type
_entity.pdbx_description
1 polymer ?
#
loop_
_entity_poly.entity_id
_entity_poly.type
_entity_poly.pdbx_seq_one_letter_code
_entity_poly.pdbx_strand_id
1 'polypeptide(L)'
;MKRKSLKVPAEITFIAVFAFLINLWTENDSQTLYDRYFAFIFKWKLPIIIVALLFSSVYIYFREQIREYKEDLADNARMLLQAYDELKDFKWRARLLHAMKRFTRNEPYVLAVQLYEYTVKRERRKVVFKINHLDGYVWENIDLNAMVQAYYEVDTRLFQQFEQAVRAFEVDRFDPLLDFIQQYQPEIEGKDGIDDRTAIRYAFVQLALDLLETKINFDLFIDPETRRKINTRKRTGILRGIMMKDRFYTFLHDGNSDKQGRVYLTKTIRIKGGNYVFLLTLSPDILAEENHSEHFEKLSHAFAQEMHQAEQITYNNGESD
;
A
#
# COMPACT_ATOMS: atom_id res chain seq x y z
N MET A 1 3.60 -19.88 26.37
CA MET A 1 3.10 -21.27 26.17
C MET A 1 1.63 -21.35 26.58
N LYS A 2 0.69 -21.40 25.63
CA LYS A 2 -0.73 -21.64 25.94
C LYS A 2 -0.92 -23.14 26.25
N ARG A 3 -1.32 -23.49 27.47
CA ARG A 3 -1.73 -24.86 27.83
C ARG A 3 -2.94 -25.24 26.98
N LYS A 4 -2.77 -26.17 26.03
CA LYS A 4 -3.89 -26.82 25.35
C LYS A 4 -4.68 -27.56 26.42
N SER A 5 -5.89 -27.10 26.75
CA SER A 5 -6.77 -27.90 27.60
C SER A 5 -7.11 -29.18 26.84
N LEU A 6 -6.83 -30.34 27.44
CA LEU A 6 -7.29 -31.61 26.93
C LEU A 6 -8.82 -31.58 26.99
N LYS A 7 -9.48 -31.27 25.87
CA LYS A 7 -10.91 -31.47 25.73
C LYS A 7 -11.11 -32.97 25.57
N VAL A 8 -11.59 -33.64 26.61
CA VAL A 8 -12.10 -35.01 26.48
C VAL A 8 -13.22 -34.95 25.42
N PRO A 9 -13.17 -35.77 24.36
CA PRO A 9 -14.20 -35.79 23.33
C PRO A 9 -15.57 -36.00 23.98
N ALA A 10 -16.57 -35.19 23.61
CA ALA A 10 -17.92 -35.25 24.19
C ALA A 10 -18.52 -36.68 24.09
N GLU A 11 -18.10 -37.44 23.10
CA GLU A 11 -18.45 -38.84 22.86
C GLU A 11 -18.02 -39.76 24.03
N ILE A 12 -16.84 -39.56 24.61
CA ILE A 12 -16.32 -40.38 25.72
C ILE A 12 -17.10 -40.06 27.01
N THR A 13 -17.39 -38.78 27.26
CA THR A 13 -18.20 -38.36 28.41
C THR A 13 -19.63 -38.90 28.30
N PHE A 14 -20.22 -38.89 27.10
CA PHE A 14 -21.54 -39.45 26.87
C PHE A 14 -21.58 -40.96 27.11
N ILE A 15 -20.60 -41.70 26.60
CA ILE A 15 -20.49 -43.16 26.82
C ILE A 15 -20.31 -43.46 28.31
N ALA A 16 -19.47 -42.71 29.03
CA ALA A 16 -19.23 -42.92 30.46
C ALA A 16 -20.48 -42.63 31.31
N VAL A 17 -21.21 -41.54 31.00
CA VAL A 17 -22.48 -41.20 31.68
C VAL A 17 -23.54 -42.24 31.35
N PHE A 18 -23.64 -42.68 30.11
CA PHE A 18 -24.60 -43.71 29.70
C PHE A 18 -24.32 -45.06 30.37
N ALA A 19 -23.06 -45.48 30.43
CA ALA A 19 -22.65 -46.69 31.14
C ALA A 19 -22.92 -46.58 32.64
N PHE A 20 -22.65 -45.42 33.25
CA PHE A 20 -22.96 -45.16 34.66
C PHE A 20 -24.47 -45.24 34.94
N LEU A 21 -25.30 -44.63 34.08
CA LEU A 21 -26.76 -44.69 34.19
C LEU A 21 -27.31 -46.11 34.02
N ILE A 22 -26.75 -46.90 33.10
CA ILE A 22 -27.10 -48.33 32.96
C ILE A 22 -26.72 -49.09 34.24
N ASN A 23 -25.51 -48.85 34.77
CA ASN A 23 -25.04 -49.56 35.95
C ASN A 23 -25.90 -49.24 37.20
N LEU A 24 -26.22 -47.95 37.37
CA LEU A 24 -27.10 -47.45 38.43
C LEU A 24 -28.55 -47.93 38.24
N TRP A 25 -28.98 -48.17 36.99
CA TRP A 25 -30.27 -48.77 36.67
C TRP A 25 -30.32 -50.27 37.01
N THR A 26 -29.24 -51.02 36.79
CA THR A 26 -29.16 -52.44 37.17
C THR A 26 -29.09 -52.68 38.68
N GLU A 27 -28.50 -51.76 39.45
CA GLU A 27 -28.34 -51.93 40.91
C GLU A 27 -29.61 -51.64 41.74
N ASN A 28 -30.58 -50.89 41.22
CA ASN A 28 -31.65 -50.27 42.03
C ASN A 28 -33.06 -50.87 41.82
N ASP A 29 -33.16 -52.20 41.76
CA ASP A 29 -34.42 -52.95 41.62
C ASP A 29 -35.29 -52.45 40.43
N SER A 30 -34.69 -52.56 39.25
CA SER A 30 -35.15 -52.01 37.96
C SER A 30 -36.59 -52.38 37.57
N GLN A 31 -37.15 -53.43 38.16
CA GLN A 31 -38.46 -53.96 37.83
C GLN A 31 -39.59 -52.97 38.20
N THR A 32 -39.54 -52.36 39.37
CA THR A 32 -40.59 -51.42 39.81
C THR A 32 -40.55 -50.08 39.07
N LEU A 33 -39.36 -49.57 38.73
CA LEU A 33 -39.19 -48.38 37.90
C LEU A 33 -39.55 -48.65 36.43
N TYR A 34 -39.17 -49.82 35.90
CA TYR A 34 -39.56 -50.26 34.57
C TYR A 34 -41.08 -50.33 34.44
N ASP A 35 -41.74 -51.02 35.36
CA ASP A 35 -43.21 -51.18 35.34
C ASP A 35 -43.95 -49.85 35.51
N ARG A 36 -43.41 -48.92 36.30
CA ARG A 36 -44.05 -47.62 36.59
C ARG A 36 -43.85 -46.56 35.50
N TYR A 37 -42.66 -46.48 34.90
CA TYR A 37 -42.32 -45.37 33.99
C TYR A 37 -42.07 -45.81 32.53
N PHE A 38 -41.60 -47.03 32.30
CA PHE A 38 -41.14 -47.49 30.99
C PHE A 38 -42.03 -48.56 30.35
N ALA A 39 -42.81 -49.32 31.13
CA ALA A 39 -43.68 -50.37 30.60
C ALA A 39 -44.75 -49.82 29.64
N PHE A 40 -45.16 -48.56 29.79
CA PHE A 40 -46.02 -47.89 28.80
C PHE A 40 -45.31 -47.68 27.45
N ILE A 41 -44.03 -47.35 27.47
CA ILE A 41 -43.20 -47.11 26.27
C ILE A 41 -42.91 -48.44 25.55
N PHE A 42 -42.58 -49.51 26.30
CA PHE A 42 -42.29 -50.84 25.75
C PHE A 42 -43.54 -51.70 25.45
N LYS A 43 -44.74 -51.26 25.86
CA LYS A 43 -46.02 -51.87 25.40
C LYS A 43 -46.25 -51.65 23.91
N TRP A 44 -45.67 -50.60 23.33
CA TRP A 44 -45.66 -50.40 21.88
C TRP A 44 -44.59 -51.32 21.31
N LYS A 45 -44.97 -52.24 20.41
CA LYS A 45 -44.04 -53.15 19.69
C LYS A 45 -43.20 -52.39 18.65
N LEU A 46 -42.68 -51.21 18.98
CA LEU A 46 -41.75 -50.48 18.14
C LEU A 46 -40.35 -51.09 18.35
N PRO A 47 -39.73 -51.69 17.33
CA PRO A 47 -38.38 -52.20 17.44
C PRO A 47 -37.43 -51.06 17.82
N ILE A 48 -36.58 -51.28 18.83
CA ILE A 48 -35.56 -50.32 19.32
C ILE A 48 -34.72 -49.77 18.15
N ILE A 49 -34.49 -50.61 17.13
CA ILE A 49 -33.79 -50.26 15.90
C ILE A 49 -34.44 -49.06 15.19
N ILE A 50 -35.77 -48.98 15.13
CA ILE A 50 -36.49 -47.86 14.49
C ILE A 50 -36.26 -46.56 15.26
N VAL A 51 -36.29 -46.59 16.59
CA VAL A 51 -36.05 -45.41 17.44
C VAL A 51 -34.61 -44.91 17.29
N ALA A 52 -33.63 -45.82 17.26
CA ALA A 52 -32.22 -45.47 17.05
C ALA A 52 -31.97 -44.86 15.66
N LEU A 53 -32.62 -45.39 14.62
CA LEU A 53 -32.54 -44.82 13.27
C LEU A 53 -33.15 -43.43 13.22
N LEU A 54 -34.34 -43.22 13.81
CA LEU A 54 -34.97 -41.89 13.87
C LEU A 54 -34.08 -40.88 14.61
N PHE A 55 -33.51 -41.24 15.76
CA PHE A 55 -32.62 -40.36 16.50
C PHE A 55 -31.35 -40.04 15.70
N SER A 56 -30.75 -41.04 15.05
CA SER A 56 -29.58 -40.84 14.19
C SER A 56 -29.90 -39.91 13.01
N SER A 57 -31.05 -40.09 12.34
CA SER A 57 -31.50 -39.23 11.26
C SER A 57 -31.71 -37.79 11.73
N VAL A 58 -32.35 -37.58 12.88
CA VAL A 58 -32.55 -36.26 13.48
C VAL A 58 -31.20 -35.63 13.85
N TYR A 59 -30.30 -36.39 14.47
CA TYR A 59 -28.97 -35.92 14.82
C TYR A 59 -28.14 -35.53 13.60
N ILE A 60 -28.14 -36.35 12.54
CA ILE A 60 -27.47 -36.05 11.27
C ILE A 60 -28.05 -34.78 10.66
N TYR A 61 -29.38 -34.67 10.59
CA TYR A 61 -30.05 -33.48 10.06
C TYR A 61 -29.65 -32.20 10.81
N PHE A 62 -29.72 -32.21 12.15
CA PHE A 62 -29.30 -31.04 12.94
C PHE A 62 -27.81 -30.76 12.84
N ARG A 63 -26.97 -31.79 12.74
CA ARG A 63 -25.52 -31.62 12.56
C ARG A 63 -25.21 -30.97 11.21
N GLU A 64 -25.91 -31.38 10.16
CA GLU A 64 -25.78 -30.78 8.82
C GLU A 64 -26.25 -29.33 8.83
N GLN A 65 -27.41 -29.04 9.43
CA GLN A 65 -27.90 -27.67 9.60
C GLN A 65 -26.91 -26.79 10.39
N ILE A 66 -26.37 -27.28 11.51
CA ILE A 66 -25.35 -26.55 12.29
C ILE A 66 -24.08 -26.31 11.47
N ARG A 67 -23.69 -27.24 10.60
CA ARG A 67 -22.53 -27.07 9.73
C ARG A 67 -22.80 -25.99 8.68
N GLU A 68 -23.95 -26.06 8.01
CA GLU A 68 -24.40 -25.08 7.02
C GLU A 68 -24.46 -23.67 7.63
N TYR A 69 -25.13 -23.50 8.78
CA TYR A 69 -25.17 -22.22 9.49
C TYR A 69 -23.79 -21.69 9.89
N LYS A 70 -22.83 -22.56 10.21
CA LYS A 70 -21.46 -22.14 10.53
C LYS A 70 -20.70 -21.69 9.29
N GLU A 71 -20.92 -22.35 8.16
CA GLU A 71 -20.33 -21.97 6.87
C GLU A 71 -20.90 -20.62 6.42
N ASP A 72 -22.23 -20.46 6.45
CA ASP A 72 -22.90 -19.18 6.15
C ASP A 72 -22.43 -18.04 7.06
N LEU A 73 -22.30 -18.31 8.37
CA LEU A 73 -21.82 -17.30 9.32
C LEU A 73 -20.37 -16.91 9.03
N ALA A 74 -19.52 -17.88 8.68
CA ALA A 74 -18.12 -17.62 8.34
C ALA A 74 -18.01 -16.77 7.05
N ASP A 75 -18.82 -17.06 6.05
CA ASP A 75 -18.84 -16.31 4.79
C ASP A 75 -19.42 -14.90 4.98
N ASN A 76 -20.50 -14.75 5.75
CA ASN A 76 -21.02 -13.43 6.13
C ASN A 76 -20.00 -12.61 6.92
N ALA A 77 -19.27 -13.22 7.84
CA ALA A 77 -18.20 -12.55 8.58
C ALA A 77 -17.06 -12.10 7.64
N ARG A 78 -16.68 -12.91 6.64
CA ARG A 78 -15.68 -12.53 5.64
C ARG A 78 -16.15 -11.34 4.79
N MET A 79 -17.39 -11.35 4.32
CA MET A 79 -17.96 -10.23 3.56
C MET A 79 -17.99 -8.94 4.38
N LEU A 80 -18.38 -9.03 5.66
CA LEU A 80 -18.41 -7.87 6.55
C LEU A 80 -17.01 -7.32 6.81
N LEU A 81 -16.02 -8.19 7.01
CA LEU A 81 -14.62 -7.78 7.16
C LEU A 81 -14.10 -7.09 5.89
N GLN A 82 -14.38 -7.65 4.72
CA GLN A 82 -13.99 -7.03 3.45
C GLN A 82 -14.64 -5.65 3.27
N ALA A 83 -15.94 -5.53 3.52
CA ALA A 83 -16.65 -4.25 3.43
C ALA A 83 -16.11 -3.21 4.44
N TYR A 84 -15.73 -3.66 5.64
CA TYR A 84 -15.09 -2.82 6.63
C TYR A 84 -13.71 -2.30 6.17
N ASP A 85 -12.88 -3.18 5.59
CA ASP A 85 -11.57 -2.80 5.06
C ASP A 85 -11.70 -1.81 3.89
N GLU A 86 -12.62 -2.05 2.97
CA GLU A 86 -12.93 -1.14 1.86
C GLU A 86 -13.40 0.23 2.37
N LEU A 87 -14.28 0.25 3.37
CA LEU A 87 -14.76 1.50 3.98
C LEU A 87 -13.63 2.26 4.68
N LYS A 88 -12.74 1.56 5.37
CA LYS A 88 -11.59 2.15 6.05
C LYS A 88 -10.65 2.82 5.05
N ASP A 89 -10.39 2.17 3.91
CA ASP A 89 -9.55 2.73 2.85
C ASP A 89 -10.22 3.92 2.16
N PHE A 90 -11.53 3.86 1.92
CA PHE A 90 -12.30 4.99 1.41
C PHE A 90 -12.22 6.21 2.35
N LYS A 91 -12.46 6.01 3.66
CA LYS A 91 -12.38 7.10 4.66
C LYS A 91 -10.99 7.72 4.72
N TRP A 92 -9.94 6.91 4.63
CA TRP A 92 -8.57 7.39 4.61
C TRP A 92 -8.29 8.26 3.36
N ARG A 93 -8.65 7.77 2.16
CA ARG A 93 -8.49 8.55 0.91
C ARG A 93 -9.24 9.87 0.97
N ALA A 94 -10.49 9.86 1.44
CA ALA A 94 -11.30 11.08 1.57
C ALA A 94 -10.65 12.13 2.49
N ARG A 95 -10.01 11.71 3.59
CA ARG A 95 -9.29 12.62 4.50
C ARG A 95 -8.03 13.19 3.86
N LEU A 96 -7.24 12.35 3.18
CA LEU A 96 -6.09 12.83 2.42
C LEU A 96 -6.50 13.82 1.36
N LEU A 97 -7.56 13.54 0.60
CA LEU A 97 -8.09 14.46 -0.40
C LEU A 97 -8.53 15.78 0.23
N HIS A 98 -9.19 15.74 1.40
CA HIS A 98 -9.55 16.94 2.13
C HIS A 98 -8.33 17.76 2.57
N ALA A 99 -7.28 17.09 3.08
CA ALA A 99 -6.04 17.73 3.47
C ALA A 99 -5.29 18.32 2.26
N MET A 100 -5.20 17.59 1.15
CA MET A 100 -4.64 18.08 -0.12
C MET A 100 -5.38 19.35 -0.58
N LYS A 101 -6.71 19.31 -0.57
CA LYS A 101 -7.56 20.45 -0.94
C LYS A 101 -7.36 21.66 -0.03
N ARG A 102 -7.26 21.44 1.28
CA ARG A 102 -7.02 22.51 2.26
C ARG A 102 -5.63 23.12 2.06
N PHE A 103 -4.61 22.29 1.86
CA PHE A 103 -3.25 22.73 1.58
C PHE A 103 -3.16 23.59 0.32
N THR A 104 -3.69 23.11 -0.82
CA THR A 104 -3.72 23.87 -2.08
C THR A 104 -4.46 25.21 -1.94
N ARG A 105 -5.45 25.31 -1.05
CA ARG A 105 -6.22 26.55 -0.78
C ARG A 105 -5.51 27.56 0.10
N ASN A 106 -4.63 27.08 0.96
CA ASN A 106 -3.92 27.94 1.90
C ASN A 106 -2.55 28.37 1.37
N GLU A 107 -1.98 27.62 0.42
CA GLU A 107 -0.65 27.89 -0.13
C GLU A 107 -0.73 28.51 -1.53
N PRO A 108 -0.38 29.80 -1.69
CA PRO A 108 -0.65 30.56 -2.91
C PRO A 108 0.11 30.04 -4.14
N TYR A 109 1.29 29.46 -3.94
CA TYR A 109 2.09 28.92 -5.04
C TYR A 109 1.71 27.49 -5.41
N VAL A 110 0.83 26.81 -4.67
CA VAL A 110 0.47 25.41 -4.93
C VAL A 110 -0.75 25.36 -5.84
N LEU A 111 -0.53 24.95 -7.09
CA LEU A 111 -1.59 24.82 -8.08
C LEU A 111 -2.32 23.49 -7.98
N ALA A 112 -1.63 22.43 -7.56
CA ALA A 112 -2.22 21.11 -7.40
C ALA A 112 -1.40 20.22 -6.46
N VAL A 113 -2.08 19.23 -5.89
CA VAL A 113 -1.45 18.10 -5.18
C VAL A 113 -2.05 16.81 -5.70
N GLN A 114 -1.20 15.89 -6.12
CA GLN A 114 -1.59 14.58 -6.66
C GLN A 114 -0.94 13.46 -5.84
N LEU A 115 -1.68 12.38 -5.62
CA LEU A 115 -1.26 11.20 -4.89
C LEU A 115 -1.12 10.02 -5.85
N TYR A 116 0.06 9.41 -5.84
CA TYR A 116 0.36 8.21 -6.60
C TYR A 116 0.73 7.06 -5.68
N GLU A 117 0.24 5.87 -5.98
CA GLU A 117 0.76 4.63 -5.42
C GLU A 117 1.86 4.09 -6.32
N TYR A 118 2.95 3.61 -5.72
CA TYR A 118 3.99 2.94 -6.49
C TYR A 118 4.41 1.60 -5.90
N THR A 119 4.80 0.70 -6.79
CA THR A 119 5.38 -0.60 -6.44
C THR A 119 6.71 -0.77 -7.14
N VAL A 120 7.66 -1.38 -6.43
CA VAL A 120 8.99 -1.68 -6.93
C VAL A 120 9.14 -3.19 -6.95
N LYS A 121 9.25 -3.79 -8.14
CA LYS A 121 9.48 -5.23 -8.31
C LYS A 121 10.90 -5.46 -8.83
N ARG A 122 11.67 -6.26 -8.09
CA ARG A 122 13.03 -6.65 -8.50
C ARG A 122 12.97 -8.00 -9.19
N GLU A 123 13.38 -8.03 -10.44
CA GLU A 123 13.56 -9.25 -11.24
C GLU A 123 15.06 -9.46 -11.52
N ARG A 124 15.43 -10.61 -12.11
CA ARG A 124 16.85 -10.98 -12.30
C ARG A 124 17.67 -9.96 -13.11
N ARG A 125 17.07 -9.31 -14.10
CA ARG A 125 17.75 -8.36 -15.01
C ARG A 125 17.17 -6.95 -14.98
N LYS A 126 16.00 -6.76 -14.39
CA LYS A 126 15.33 -5.46 -14.36
C LYS A 126 14.66 -5.20 -13.01
N VAL A 127 14.58 -3.92 -12.67
CA VAL A 127 13.78 -3.39 -11.59
C VAL A 127 12.63 -2.62 -12.22
N VAL A 128 11.40 -3.02 -11.92
CA VAL A 128 10.18 -2.44 -12.50
C VAL A 128 9.52 -1.54 -11.47
N PHE A 129 9.39 -0.25 -11.80
CA PHE A 129 8.58 0.71 -11.07
C PHE A 129 7.24 0.83 -11.77
N LYS A 130 6.17 0.48 -11.06
CA LYS A 130 4.80 0.74 -11.49
C LYS A 130 4.24 1.87 -10.64
N ILE A 131 3.79 2.93 -11.29
CA ILE A 131 3.19 4.11 -10.66
C ILE A 131 1.74 4.20 -11.13
N ASN A 132 0.79 4.36 -10.21
CA ASN A 132 -0.63 4.56 -10.51
C ASN A 132 -1.12 5.82 -9.82
N HIS A 133 -1.83 6.67 -10.55
CA HIS A 133 -2.56 7.78 -9.96
C HIS A 133 -3.69 7.23 -9.09
N LEU A 134 -3.80 7.72 -7.87
CA LEU A 134 -4.92 7.41 -6.99
C LEU A 134 -5.92 8.54 -6.95
N ASP A 135 -5.47 9.74 -6.57
CA ASP A 135 -6.34 10.88 -6.34
C ASP A 135 -5.53 12.18 -6.42
N GLY A 136 -6.21 13.32 -6.42
CA GLY A 136 -5.56 14.63 -6.38
C GLY A 136 -6.55 15.77 -6.38
N TYR A 137 -6.07 16.94 -5.98
CA TYR A 137 -6.80 18.19 -6.07
C TYR A 137 -6.03 19.17 -6.95
N VAL A 138 -6.75 19.84 -7.84
CA VAL A 138 -6.23 20.87 -8.75
C VAL A 138 -7.04 22.14 -8.52
N TRP A 139 -6.37 23.28 -8.47
CA TRP A 139 -7.03 24.57 -8.37
C TRP A 139 -7.97 24.81 -9.55
N GLU A 140 -9.03 25.58 -9.33
CA GLU A 140 -9.96 25.95 -10.39
C GLU A 140 -9.23 26.72 -11.50
N ASN A 141 -9.61 26.49 -12.75
CA ASN A 141 -9.00 27.09 -13.94
C ASN A 141 -7.54 26.71 -14.23
N ILE A 142 -6.98 25.71 -13.53
CA ILE A 142 -5.67 25.13 -13.86
C ILE A 142 -5.85 23.85 -14.66
N ASP A 143 -5.37 23.84 -15.90
CA ASP A 143 -5.28 22.61 -16.70
C ASP A 143 -4.04 21.80 -16.30
N LEU A 144 -4.27 20.63 -15.69
CA LEU A 144 -3.23 19.69 -15.31
C LEU A 144 -3.56 18.26 -15.76
N ASN A 145 -2.64 17.66 -16.52
CA ASN A 145 -2.77 16.29 -16.99
C ASN A 145 -2.15 15.34 -15.98
N ALA A 146 -2.98 14.59 -15.25
CA ALA A 146 -2.54 13.53 -14.37
C ALA A 146 -2.02 12.32 -15.17
N MET A 147 -0.85 11.81 -14.80
CA MET A 147 -0.32 10.55 -15.35
C MET A 147 -1.05 9.35 -14.74
N VAL A 148 -2.09 8.83 -15.40
CA VAL A 148 -2.93 7.74 -14.84
C VAL A 148 -2.10 6.52 -14.41
N GLN A 149 -1.19 6.07 -15.26
CA GLN A 149 -0.30 4.95 -14.97
C GLN A 149 1.02 5.09 -15.74
N ALA A 150 2.12 4.64 -15.13
CA ALA A 150 3.41 4.52 -15.81
C ALA A 150 4.21 3.31 -15.33
N TYR A 151 5.00 2.76 -16.25
CA TYR A 151 5.95 1.69 -16.00
C TYR A 151 7.36 2.14 -16.40
N TYR A 152 8.31 1.94 -15.49
CA TYR A 152 9.72 2.19 -15.72
C TYR A 152 10.48 0.88 -15.49
N GLU A 153 11.08 0.36 -16.56
CA GLU A 153 11.97 -0.79 -16.48
C GLU A 153 13.40 -0.28 -16.43
N VAL A 154 14.05 -0.51 -15.29
CA VAL A 154 15.44 -0.10 -15.04
C VAL A 154 16.31 -1.34 -15.06
N ASP A 155 17.45 -1.29 -15.75
CA ASP A 155 18.42 -2.38 -15.68
C ASP A 155 18.92 -2.57 -14.24
N THR A 156 19.02 -3.83 -13.78
CA THR A 156 19.41 -4.11 -12.39
C THR A 156 20.81 -3.62 -12.06
N ARG A 157 21.75 -3.68 -13.00
CA ARG A 157 23.12 -3.18 -12.79
C ARG A 157 23.11 -1.67 -12.65
N LEU A 158 22.42 -0.96 -13.54
CA LEU A 158 22.25 0.51 -13.44
C LEU A 158 21.69 0.90 -12.07
N PHE A 159 20.60 0.25 -11.65
CA PHE A 159 19.95 0.53 -10.37
C PHE A 159 20.87 0.26 -9.17
N GLN A 160 21.57 -0.87 -9.16
CA GLN A 160 22.49 -1.23 -8.08
C GLN A 160 23.71 -0.31 -8.00
N GLN A 161 24.31 0.04 -9.13
CA GLN A 161 25.43 0.98 -9.18
C GLN A 161 25.03 2.34 -8.63
N PHE A 162 23.85 2.84 -9.02
CA PHE A 162 23.31 4.08 -8.46
C PHE A 162 23.05 3.98 -6.94
N GLU A 163 22.36 2.93 -6.46
CA GLU A 163 22.12 2.75 -5.01
C GLU A 163 23.43 2.63 -4.20
N GLN A 164 24.50 2.09 -4.80
CA GLN A 164 25.82 2.03 -4.18
C GLN A 164 26.48 3.41 -4.15
N ALA A 165 26.43 4.15 -5.26
CA ALA A 165 26.97 5.50 -5.36
C ALA A 165 26.31 6.47 -4.37
N VAL A 166 24.97 6.44 -4.28
CA VAL A 166 24.22 7.26 -3.31
C VAL A 166 24.59 6.92 -1.87
N ARG A 167 24.73 5.63 -1.53
CA ARG A 167 25.17 5.20 -0.19
C ARG A 167 26.59 5.68 0.15
N ALA A 168 27.48 5.75 -0.85
CA ALA A 168 28.82 6.30 -0.65
C ALA A 168 28.78 7.82 -0.47
N PHE A 169 27.93 8.51 -1.21
CA PHE A 169 27.73 9.95 -1.11
C PHE A 169 27.16 10.41 0.24
N GLU A 170 26.31 9.57 0.87
CA GLU A 170 25.79 9.80 2.22
C GLU A 170 26.89 9.81 3.30
N VAL A 171 28.03 9.16 3.04
CA VAL A 171 29.22 9.16 3.90
C VAL A 171 30.36 10.01 3.33
N ASP A 172 30.01 11.08 2.60
CA ASP A 172 30.92 12.08 2.03
C ASP A 172 31.97 11.54 1.05
N ARG A 173 31.70 10.42 0.38
CA ARG A 173 32.53 9.91 -0.72
C ARG A 173 31.87 10.17 -2.07
N PHE A 174 32.45 11.10 -2.83
CA PHE A 174 31.92 11.58 -4.10
C PHE A 174 32.33 10.74 -5.30
N ASP A 175 33.51 10.10 -5.25
CA ASP A 175 34.09 9.38 -6.41
C ASP A 175 33.12 8.37 -7.03
N PRO A 176 32.39 7.53 -6.27
CA PRO A 176 31.48 6.56 -6.88
C PRO A 176 30.32 7.19 -7.66
N LEU A 177 29.90 8.40 -7.29
CA LEU A 177 28.85 9.14 -7.98
C LEU A 177 29.39 9.80 -9.25
N LEU A 178 30.62 10.31 -9.22
CA LEU A 178 31.34 10.81 -10.38
C LEU A 178 31.61 9.69 -11.39
N ASP A 179 32.10 8.53 -10.93
CA ASP A 179 32.31 7.33 -11.75
C ASP A 179 31.01 6.88 -12.43
N PHE A 180 29.89 6.92 -11.69
CA PHE A 180 28.58 6.61 -12.23
C PHE A 180 28.18 7.56 -13.37
N ILE A 181 28.38 8.87 -13.19
CA ILE A 181 28.09 9.88 -14.23
C ILE A 181 28.98 9.66 -15.44
N GLN A 182 30.30 9.53 -15.24
CA GLN A 182 31.27 9.30 -16.32
C GLN A 182 30.98 8.02 -17.11
N GLN A 183 30.49 6.97 -16.45
CA GLN A 183 30.14 5.71 -17.11
C GLN A 183 28.90 5.87 -18.02
N TYR A 184 27.88 6.61 -17.59
CA TYR A 184 26.57 6.61 -18.26
C TYR A 184 26.27 7.84 -19.10
N GLN A 185 26.94 8.98 -18.88
CA GLN A 185 26.77 10.20 -19.66
C GLN A 185 27.09 10.01 -21.15
N PRO A 186 28.18 9.33 -21.56
CA PRO A 186 28.48 9.09 -22.97
C PRO A 186 27.44 8.23 -23.69
N GLU A 187 26.64 7.44 -22.95
CA GLU A 187 25.56 6.64 -23.54
C GLU A 187 24.29 7.45 -23.83
N ILE A 188 24.23 8.69 -23.32
CA ILE A 188 23.11 9.62 -23.48
C ILE A 188 23.47 10.66 -24.55
N GLU A 189 24.69 11.20 -24.49
CA GLU A 189 25.18 12.21 -25.42
C GLU A 189 25.39 11.64 -26.83
N GLY A 190 25.08 12.44 -27.85
CA GLY A 190 25.34 12.10 -29.25
C GLY A 190 24.42 11.02 -29.85
N LYS A 191 23.31 10.65 -29.18
CA LYS A 191 22.30 9.76 -29.74
C LYS A 191 21.22 10.51 -30.50
N ASP A 192 21.08 10.19 -31.78
CA ASP A 192 20.00 10.70 -32.63
C ASP A 192 18.61 10.15 -32.26
N GLY A 193 18.57 8.97 -31.62
CA GLY A 193 17.35 8.31 -31.19
C GLY A 193 17.27 8.15 -29.67
N ILE A 194 16.24 8.72 -29.04
CA ILE A 194 15.99 8.58 -27.61
C ILE A 194 14.90 7.53 -27.38
N ASP A 195 15.33 6.35 -26.93
CA ASP A 195 14.46 5.29 -26.46
C ASP A 195 14.17 5.43 -24.95
N ASP A 196 13.25 4.59 -24.46
CA ASP A 196 12.90 4.57 -23.04
C ASP A 196 14.12 4.29 -22.15
N ARG A 197 15.04 3.41 -22.59
CA ARG A 197 16.23 3.05 -21.82
C ARG A 197 17.17 4.25 -21.64
N THR A 198 17.38 5.02 -22.69
CA THR A 198 18.17 6.25 -22.67
C THR A 198 17.52 7.28 -21.76
N ALA A 199 16.19 7.43 -21.81
CA ALA A 199 15.45 8.33 -20.91
C ALA A 199 15.55 7.92 -19.43
N ILE A 200 15.55 6.61 -19.13
CA ILE A 200 15.80 6.10 -17.78
C ILE A 200 17.23 6.41 -17.34
N ARG A 201 18.25 6.10 -18.16
CA ARG A 201 19.66 6.38 -17.83
C ARG A 201 19.87 7.86 -17.54
N TYR A 202 19.31 8.73 -18.37
CA TYR A 202 19.33 10.16 -18.14
C TYR A 202 18.69 10.55 -16.80
N ALA A 203 17.56 9.96 -16.42
CA ALA A 203 16.96 10.25 -15.13
C ALA A 203 17.88 9.91 -13.94
N PHE A 204 18.66 8.83 -14.05
CA PHE A 204 19.62 8.43 -13.02
C PHE A 204 20.88 9.31 -13.01
N VAL A 205 21.39 9.68 -14.19
CA VAL A 205 22.53 10.61 -14.30
C VAL A 205 22.15 12.00 -13.78
N GLN A 206 20.97 12.50 -14.14
CA GLN A 206 20.46 13.77 -13.63
C GLN A 206 20.33 13.74 -12.10
N LEU A 207 19.80 12.67 -11.51
CA LEU A 207 19.75 12.54 -10.05
C LEU A 207 21.14 12.55 -9.40
N ALA A 208 22.12 11.91 -10.04
CA ALA A 208 23.50 11.92 -9.55
C ALA A 208 24.10 13.33 -9.58
N LEU A 209 23.81 14.10 -10.63
CA LEU A 209 24.19 15.52 -10.73
C LEU A 209 23.48 16.37 -9.68
N ASP A 210 22.15 16.25 -9.57
CA ASP A 210 21.34 16.97 -8.58
C ASP A 210 21.87 16.71 -7.15
N LEU A 211 22.32 15.48 -6.85
CA LEU A 211 22.94 15.13 -5.58
C LEU A 211 24.30 15.83 -5.39
N LEU A 212 25.18 15.82 -6.40
CA LEU A 212 26.47 16.50 -6.32
C LEU A 212 26.32 18.00 -6.09
N GLU A 213 25.38 18.65 -6.78
CA GLU A 213 25.08 20.08 -6.65
C GLU A 213 24.74 20.49 -5.20
N THR A 214 24.13 19.59 -4.41
CA THR A 214 23.82 19.88 -2.99
C THR A 214 25.06 20.06 -2.10
N LYS A 215 26.22 19.53 -2.50
CA LYS A 215 27.46 19.57 -1.70
C LYS A 215 28.62 20.26 -2.40
N ILE A 216 28.62 20.27 -3.73
CA ILE A 216 29.68 20.82 -4.56
C ILE A 216 29.00 21.75 -5.54
N ASN A 217 29.45 23.00 -5.60
CA ASN A 217 28.95 23.96 -6.57
C ASN A 217 29.48 23.57 -7.95
N PHE A 218 28.75 22.70 -8.65
CA PHE A 218 29.21 21.99 -9.83
C PHE A 218 28.21 22.19 -10.96
N ASP A 219 28.60 22.96 -11.99
CA ASP A 219 27.81 23.13 -13.21
C ASP A 219 28.18 22.04 -14.23
N LEU A 220 27.59 20.84 -14.13
CA LEU A 220 27.67 19.84 -15.20
C LEU A 220 26.41 19.98 -16.06
N PHE A 221 26.59 20.51 -17.27
CA PHE A 221 25.47 20.75 -18.17
C PHE A 221 25.26 19.55 -19.09
N ILE A 222 24.08 18.94 -19.03
CA ILE A 222 23.59 18.13 -20.13
C ILE A 222 23.00 19.09 -21.15
N ASP A 223 23.36 18.89 -22.43
CA ASP A 223 22.86 19.69 -23.54
C ASP A 223 21.33 19.91 -23.45
N PRO A 224 20.86 21.19 -23.48
CA PRO A 224 19.44 21.53 -23.36
C PRO A 224 18.54 20.82 -24.38
N GLU A 225 19.04 20.62 -25.60
CA GLU A 225 18.27 19.98 -26.67
C GLU A 225 18.04 18.49 -26.35
N THR A 226 19.08 17.81 -25.89
CA THR A 226 19.05 16.43 -25.42
C THR A 226 18.09 16.27 -24.24
N ARG A 227 18.18 17.14 -23.22
CA ARG A 227 17.25 17.18 -22.09
C ARG A 227 15.79 17.32 -22.55
N ARG A 228 15.52 18.25 -23.48
CA ARG A 228 14.17 18.48 -24.01
C ARG A 228 13.62 17.27 -24.77
N LYS A 229 14.43 16.64 -25.63
CA LYS A 229 14.02 15.43 -26.37
C LYS A 229 13.71 14.28 -25.41
N ILE A 230 14.51 14.10 -24.36
CA ILE A 230 14.30 13.05 -23.34
C ILE A 230 13.02 13.29 -22.55
N ASN A 231 12.80 14.51 -22.06
CA ASN A 231 11.60 14.87 -21.32
C ASN A 231 10.32 14.73 -22.14
N THR A 232 10.41 14.93 -23.46
CA THR A 232 9.30 14.68 -24.40
C THR A 232 9.03 13.19 -24.56
N ARG A 233 10.07 12.35 -24.60
CA ARG A 233 9.93 10.91 -24.77
C ARG A 233 9.31 10.23 -23.56
N LYS A 234 9.83 10.51 -22.35
CA LYS A 234 9.37 9.85 -21.12
C LYS A 234 9.48 10.80 -19.93
N ARG A 235 8.35 11.02 -19.27
CA ARG A 235 8.29 11.83 -18.04
C ARG A 235 8.86 11.01 -16.88
N THR A 236 10.04 11.37 -16.39
CA THR A 236 10.76 10.63 -15.33
C THR A 236 10.77 11.37 -13.98
N GLY A 237 10.13 12.53 -13.86
CA GLY A 237 10.11 13.33 -12.63
C GLY A 237 9.64 12.58 -11.39
N ILE A 238 8.51 11.87 -11.46
CA ILE A 238 8.00 11.07 -10.32
C ILE A 238 8.93 9.90 -10.01
N LEU A 239 9.48 9.22 -11.04
CA LEU A 239 10.48 8.17 -10.83
C LEU A 239 11.68 8.72 -10.05
N ARG A 240 12.18 9.90 -10.42
CA ARG A 240 13.30 10.56 -9.74
C ARG A 240 12.96 10.88 -8.29
N GLY A 241 11.76 11.41 -8.03
CA GLY A 241 11.26 11.61 -6.67
C GLY A 241 11.22 10.33 -5.84
N ILE A 242 10.79 9.20 -6.42
CA ILE A 242 10.80 7.90 -5.75
C ILE A 242 12.23 7.46 -5.40
N MET A 243 13.22 7.75 -6.26
CA MET A 243 14.62 7.38 -6.02
C MET A 243 15.27 8.18 -4.89
N MET A 244 14.83 9.41 -4.67
CA MET A 244 15.30 10.28 -3.60
C MET A 244 14.71 9.94 -2.22
N LYS A 245 13.79 8.97 -2.16
CA LYS A 245 13.20 8.42 -0.93
C LYS A 245 12.63 9.53 -0.03
N ASP A 246 13.16 9.66 1.19
CA ASP A 246 12.63 10.52 2.24
C ASP A 246 12.93 12.00 2.01
N ARG A 247 13.64 12.36 0.95
CA ARG A 247 13.92 13.75 0.59
C ARG A 247 12.83 14.30 -0.32
N PHE A 248 12.60 15.60 -0.20
CA PHE A 248 11.87 16.32 -1.21
C PHE A 248 12.72 16.39 -2.48
N TYR A 249 12.09 16.19 -3.63
CA TYR A 249 12.76 16.30 -4.92
C TYR A 249 12.01 17.25 -5.82
N THR A 250 12.72 18.27 -6.31
CA THR A 250 12.19 19.34 -7.15
C THR A 250 12.66 19.15 -8.59
N PHE A 251 11.76 19.32 -9.56
CA PHE A 251 12.13 19.34 -10.98
C PHE A 251 11.23 20.27 -11.79
N LEU A 252 11.74 20.78 -12.90
CA LEU A 252 11.06 21.72 -13.78
C LEU A 252 10.41 21.04 -14.98
N HIS A 253 9.35 21.67 -15.50
CA HIS A 253 8.79 21.35 -16.82
C HIS A 253 9.43 22.19 -17.92
N ASP A 254 10.29 21.58 -18.74
CA ASP A 254 11.00 22.27 -19.84
C ASP A 254 10.33 22.07 -21.21
N GLY A 255 9.02 21.80 -21.25
CA GLY A 255 8.28 21.60 -22.51
C GLY A 255 7.83 22.92 -23.16
N ASN A 256 7.70 22.95 -24.49
CA ASN A 256 7.20 24.10 -25.26
C ASN A 256 5.67 24.23 -25.24
N SER A 257 5.05 24.26 -24.06
CA SER A 257 3.59 24.40 -23.93
C SER A 257 3.25 25.51 -22.92
N ASP A 258 1.98 25.87 -22.80
CA ASP A 258 1.46 26.78 -21.76
C ASP A 258 1.74 26.27 -20.32
N LYS A 259 2.27 25.06 -20.20
CA LYS A 259 2.69 24.40 -18.95
C LYS A 259 4.20 24.57 -18.67
N GLN A 260 4.92 25.32 -19.51
CA GLN A 260 6.35 25.59 -19.38
C GLN A 260 6.65 26.34 -18.08
N GLY A 261 7.75 25.98 -17.42
CA GLY A 261 8.19 26.64 -16.18
C GLY A 261 7.48 26.16 -14.91
N ARG A 262 6.48 25.27 -15.01
CA ARG A 262 5.89 24.65 -13.82
C ARG A 262 6.97 23.91 -13.03
N VAL A 263 6.99 24.19 -11.73
CA VAL A 263 7.86 23.52 -10.78
C VAL A 263 7.08 22.37 -10.17
N TYR A 264 7.70 21.21 -10.09
CA TYR A 264 7.13 20.05 -9.41
C TYR A 264 7.97 19.70 -8.20
N LEU A 265 7.28 19.40 -7.10
CA LEU A 265 7.88 18.94 -5.87
C LEU A 265 7.31 17.56 -5.53
N THR A 266 8.17 16.61 -5.20
CA THR A 266 7.77 15.24 -4.86
C THR A 266 8.20 14.85 -3.46
N LYS A 267 7.36 14.05 -2.80
CA LYS A 267 7.63 13.49 -1.48
C LYS A 267 7.09 12.07 -1.38
N THR A 268 7.95 11.11 -1.03
CA THR A 268 7.49 9.75 -0.76
C THR A 268 7.02 9.61 0.68
N ILE A 269 6.04 8.71 0.89
CA ILE A 269 5.53 8.33 2.21
C ILE A 269 5.14 6.84 2.18
N ARG A 270 5.25 6.18 3.32
CA ARG A 270 4.82 4.80 3.50
C ARG A 270 3.64 4.73 4.45
N ILE A 271 2.50 4.22 3.98
CA ILE A 271 1.24 4.20 4.75
C ILE A 271 0.68 2.78 4.71
N LYS A 272 0.39 2.18 5.87
CA LYS A 272 -0.12 0.79 6.01
C LYS A 272 0.68 -0.25 5.21
N GLY A 273 1.99 -0.05 5.06
CA GLY A 273 2.87 -0.94 4.29
C GLY A 273 2.90 -0.69 2.78
N GLY A 274 1.99 0.12 2.22
CA GLY A 274 2.02 0.61 0.84
C GLY A 274 2.95 1.81 0.67
N ASN A 275 3.47 2.00 -0.55
CA ASN A 275 4.34 3.13 -0.87
C ASN A 275 3.61 4.13 -1.76
N TYR A 276 3.71 5.40 -1.39
CA TYR A 276 3.04 6.49 -2.07
C TYR A 276 4.00 7.63 -2.35
N VAL A 277 3.71 8.40 -3.39
CA VAL A 277 4.43 9.63 -3.70
C VAL A 277 3.42 10.73 -3.98
N PHE A 278 3.57 11.83 -3.25
CA PHE A 278 2.89 13.08 -3.54
C PHE A 278 3.65 13.84 -4.62
N LEU A 279 2.90 14.44 -5.54
CA LEU A 279 3.39 15.37 -6.56
C LEU A 279 2.64 16.69 -6.38
N LEU A 280 3.36 17.72 -5.94
CA LEU A 280 2.87 19.07 -5.87
C LEU A 280 3.25 19.78 -7.17
N THR A 281 2.30 20.46 -7.79
CA THR A 281 2.54 21.35 -8.92
C THR A 281 2.51 22.78 -8.41
N LEU A 282 3.57 23.54 -8.68
CA LEU A 282 3.74 24.89 -8.17
C LEU A 282 3.76 25.91 -9.31
N SER A 283 3.32 27.13 -9.01
CA SER A 283 3.41 28.26 -9.93
C SER A 283 4.87 28.59 -10.22
N PRO A 284 5.27 28.91 -11.47
CA PRO A 284 6.62 29.40 -11.77
C PRO A 284 7.00 30.64 -10.97
N ASP A 285 6.03 31.43 -10.51
CA ASP A 285 6.25 32.67 -9.75
C ASP A 285 7.06 32.43 -8.47
N ILE A 286 7.02 31.23 -7.89
CA ILE A 286 7.82 30.88 -6.71
C ILE A 286 9.33 31.01 -6.97
N LEU A 287 9.77 30.88 -8.22
CA LEU A 287 11.18 31.03 -8.60
C LEU A 287 11.62 32.49 -8.70
N ALA A 288 10.68 33.43 -8.81
CA ALA A 288 10.97 34.86 -8.86
C ALA A 288 11.21 35.48 -7.47
N GLU A 289 10.87 34.76 -6.41
CA GLU A 289 11.08 35.19 -5.02
C GLU A 289 12.57 35.16 -4.65
N GLU A 290 13.06 36.23 -3.99
CA GLU A 290 14.46 36.37 -3.59
C GLU A 290 14.96 35.20 -2.72
N ASN A 291 14.07 34.61 -1.90
CA ASN A 291 14.36 33.49 -1.00
C ASN A 291 13.63 32.19 -1.41
N HIS A 292 13.49 31.93 -2.72
CA HIS A 292 12.76 30.76 -3.23
C HIS A 292 13.16 29.43 -2.56
N SER A 293 14.45 29.21 -2.24
CA SER A 293 14.91 27.99 -1.54
C SER A 293 14.29 27.84 -0.15
N GLU A 294 14.21 28.92 0.62
CA GLU A 294 13.57 28.94 1.94
C GLU A 294 12.04 28.71 1.81
N HIS A 295 11.43 29.27 0.76
CA HIS A 295 10.02 29.02 0.46
C HIS A 295 9.75 27.54 0.15
N PHE A 296 10.60 26.88 -0.63
CA PHE A 296 10.47 25.44 -0.88
C PHE A 296 10.59 24.61 0.39
N GLU A 297 11.52 24.92 1.30
CA GLU A 297 11.65 24.23 2.58
C GLU A 297 10.42 24.44 3.48
N LYS A 298 9.95 25.68 3.62
CA LYS A 298 8.75 26.00 4.40
C LYS A 298 7.53 25.26 3.85
N LEU A 299 7.33 25.29 2.54
CA LEU A 299 6.24 24.60 1.87
C LEU A 299 6.31 23.09 2.08
N SER A 300 7.51 22.52 1.96
CA SER A 300 7.77 21.10 2.20
C SER A 300 7.43 20.69 3.64
N HIS A 301 7.82 21.50 4.62
CA HIS A 301 7.49 21.28 6.02
C HIS A 301 6.01 21.40 6.32
N ALA A 302 5.36 22.47 5.82
CA ALA A 302 3.92 22.69 5.99
C ALA A 302 3.11 21.54 5.38
N PHE A 303 3.50 21.08 4.19
CA PHE A 303 2.86 19.93 3.54
C PHE A 303 3.01 18.65 4.36
N ALA A 304 4.22 18.36 4.83
CA ALA A 304 4.48 17.17 5.64
C ALA A 304 3.66 17.17 6.94
N GLN A 305 3.55 18.32 7.61
CA GLN A 305 2.73 18.47 8.81
C GLN A 305 1.24 18.23 8.53
N GLU A 306 0.71 18.82 7.47
CA GLU A 306 -0.68 18.68 7.06
C GLU A 306 -1.05 17.21 6.74
N MET A 307 -0.20 16.52 5.98
CA MET A 307 -0.39 15.11 5.64
C MET A 307 -0.29 14.21 6.87
N HIS A 308 0.67 14.47 7.76
CA HIS A 308 0.83 13.72 8.99
C HIS A 308 -0.38 13.87 9.93
N GLN A 309 -0.95 15.08 10.04
CA GLN A 309 -2.18 15.29 10.82
C GLN A 309 -3.36 14.49 10.22
N ALA A 310 -3.51 14.49 8.90
CA ALA A 310 -4.54 13.70 8.23
C ALA A 310 -4.37 12.19 8.45
N GLU A 311 -3.12 11.71 8.52
CA GLU A 311 -2.79 10.33 8.84
C GLU A 311 -3.08 9.98 10.31
N GLN A 312 -2.67 10.79 11.28
CA GLN A 312 -2.86 10.51 12.71
C GLN A 312 -4.32 10.43 13.12
N ILE A 313 -5.19 11.28 12.55
CA ILE A 313 -6.64 11.21 12.75
C ILE A 313 -7.20 9.83 12.29
N THR A 314 -6.49 9.13 11.40
CA THR A 314 -6.84 7.79 10.92
C THR A 314 -6.45 6.67 11.87
N TYR A 315 -5.38 6.81 12.64
CA TYR A 315 -4.99 5.83 13.65
C TYR A 315 -5.79 5.97 14.94
N ASN A 316 -5.97 7.20 15.45
CA ASN A 316 -6.62 7.41 16.74
C ASN A 316 -8.12 7.07 16.74
N ASN A 317 -8.80 7.22 15.60
CA ASN A 317 -10.22 6.85 15.46
C ASN A 317 -10.44 5.37 15.11
N GLY A 318 -9.36 4.58 15.01
CA GLY A 318 -9.41 3.14 14.71
C GLY A 318 -9.07 2.24 15.91
N GLU A 319 -8.63 2.81 17.03
CA GLU A 319 -8.30 2.07 18.27
C GLU A 319 -9.32 2.31 19.40
N SER A 320 -10.41 3.03 19.12
CA SER A 320 -11.39 3.45 20.13
C SER A 320 -12.77 2.79 20.03
N ASP A 321 -12.92 1.70 19.27
CA ASP A 321 -14.17 0.91 19.19
C ASP A 321 -13.95 -0.56 19.55
#